data_AF-A0A1Q3MYG4-F1
#
_entry.id   AF-A0A1Q3MYG4-F1
#
_cell.length_a   1.000
_cell.length_b   1.000
_cell.length_c   1.000
_cell.angle_alpha   90.00
_cell.angle_beta   90.00
_cell.angle_gamma   90.00
#
_symmetry.space_group_name_H-M   'P 1'
#
loop_
_entity.id
_entity.type
_entity.pdbx_description
1 polymer ?
#
loop_
_entity_poly.entity_id
_entity_poly.type
_entity_poly.pdbx_seq_one_letter_code
_entity_poly.pdbx_strand_id
1 'polypeptide(L)'
;MKSETSWKNNNRVRKLKLYVNGELKGILNLEDSRTDQVFKIGTLGHNSNGKDLVLRFEIAAIYKGDKYNDTAITEIYFDGIDVH
;
A
#
# COMPACT_ATOMS: atom_id res chain seq x y z
N MET A 1 -8.16 0.29 -15.90
CA MET A 1 -7.98 -1.06 -15.31
C MET A 1 -7.14 -1.91 -16.27
N LYS A 2 -6.09 -2.61 -15.81
CA LYS A 2 -5.29 -3.51 -16.67
C LYS A 2 -6.13 -4.71 -17.12
N SER A 3 -5.75 -5.34 -18.24
CA SER A 3 -6.41 -6.57 -18.69
C SER A 3 -6.22 -7.71 -17.69
N GLU A 4 -7.17 -8.65 -17.66
CA GLU A 4 -7.11 -9.79 -16.74
C GLU A 4 -5.84 -10.62 -16.92
N THR A 5 -5.45 -10.89 -18.17
CA THR A 5 -4.21 -11.61 -18.50
C THR A 5 -2.98 -10.88 -17.98
N SER A 6 -2.91 -9.55 -18.15
CA SER A 6 -1.79 -8.76 -17.62
C SER A 6 -1.76 -8.79 -16.10
N TRP A 7 -2.91 -8.85 -15.42
CA TRP A 7 -2.96 -8.89 -13.97
C TRP A 7 -2.53 -10.25 -13.41
N LYS A 8 -3.03 -11.37 -13.98
CA LYS A 8 -2.65 -12.73 -13.56
C LYS A 8 -1.17 -13.06 -13.82
N ASN A 9 -0.60 -12.54 -14.91
CA ASN A 9 0.80 -12.81 -15.26
C ASN A 9 1.81 -12.17 -14.30
N ASN A 10 1.44 -11.18 -13.50
CA ASN A 10 2.35 -10.47 -12.60
C ASN A 10 2.10 -10.83 -11.13
N ASN A 11 3.12 -10.66 -10.29
CA ASN A 11 2.92 -10.80 -8.86
C ASN A 11 2.03 -9.67 -8.34
N ARG A 12 1.20 -9.98 -7.35
CA ARG A 12 0.26 -9.05 -6.73
C ARG A 12 0.57 -8.95 -5.25
N VAL A 13 0.54 -7.75 -4.69
CA VAL A 13 0.90 -7.55 -3.29
C VAL A 13 -0.17 -8.17 -2.39
N ARG A 14 0.27 -8.99 -1.43
CA ARG A 14 -0.61 -9.66 -0.46
C ARG A 14 -0.53 -9.03 0.93
N LYS A 15 0.67 -8.59 1.33
CA LYS A 15 0.90 -7.93 2.62
C LYS A 15 1.81 -6.74 2.46
N LEU A 16 1.37 -5.58 2.98
CA LEU A 16 2.17 -4.37 3.13
C LEU A 16 2.37 -4.07 4.61
N LYS A 17 3.61 -3.92 5.05
CA LYS A 17 3.87 -3.25 6.33
C LYS A 17 3.88 -1.75 6.10
N LEU A 18 3.10 -1.04 6.90
CA LEU A 18 3.11 0.41 6.95
C LEU A 18 3.94 0.86 8.14
N TYR A 19 4.96 1.66 7.88
CA TYR A 19 5.70 2.39 8.90
C TYR A 19 5.35 3.87 8.84
N VAL A 20 5.19 4.49 10.00
CA VAL A 20 4.97 5.92 10.17
C VAL A 20 6.11 6.48 10.99
N ASN A 21 6.86 7.44 10.43
CA ASN A 21 8.04 8.04 11.08
C ASN A 21 9.06 7.00 11.57
N GLY A 22 9.22 5.90 10.82
CA GLY A 22 10.15 4.82 11.13
C GLY A 22 9.58 3.69 12.00
N GLU A 23 8.44 3.90 12.67
CA GLU A 23 7.80 2.90 13.54
C GLU A 23 6.76 2.07 12.79
N LEU A 24 6.70 0.76 13.06
CA LEU A 24 5.71 -0.12 12.44
C LEU A 24 4.32 0.24 12.96
N LYS A 25 3.47 0.77 12.08
CA LYS A 25 2.11 1.16 12.40
C LYS A 25 1.12 0.00 12.25
N GLY A 26 1.35 -0.86 11.27
CA GLY A 26 0.48 -2.01 11.03
C GLY A 26 0.82 -2.80 9.78
N ILE A 27 0.11 -3.90 9.59
CA ILE A 27 0.21 -4.78 8.43
C ILE A 27 -1.13 -4.73 7.68
N LEU A 28 -1.12 -4.19 6.47
CA LEU A 28 -2.25 -4.15 5.56
C LEU A 28 -2.26 -5.47 4.77
N ASN A 29 -3.31 -6.27 4.95
CA ASN A 29 -3.50 -7.50 4.18
C ASN A 29 -4.42 -7.21 3.01
N LEU A 30 -3.92 -7.40 1.79
CA LEU A 30 -4.66 -7.10 0.57
C LEU A 30 -5.31 -8.39 0.05
N GLU A 31 -6.55 -8.24 -0.42
CA GLU A 31 -7.25 -9.25 -1.19
C GLU A 31 -6.62 -9.38 -2.59
N ASP A 32 -6.69 -10.57 -3.19
CA ASP A 32 -6.26 -10.80 -4.57
C ASP A 32 -7.31 -10.26 -5.55
N SER A 33 -7.42 -8.93 -5.61
CA SER A 33 -8.42 -8.20 -6.40
C SER A 33 -7.77 -7.23 -7.39
N ARG A 34 -8.53 -6.86 -8.43
CA ARG A 34 -8.19 -5.79 -9.39
C ARG A 34 -8.80 -4.45 -9.03
N THR A 35 -9.67 -4.40 -8.02
CA THR A 35 -10.34 -3.19 -7.55
C THR A 35 -9.53 -2.52 -6.44
N ASP A 36 -9.80 -1.23 -6.23
CA ASP A 36 -9.21 -0.49 -5.13
C ASP A 36 -9.61 -1.10 -3.78
N GLN A 37 -8.71 -0.97 -2.81
CA GLN A 37 -8.89 -1.44 -1.44
C GLN A 37 -8.55 -0.31 -0.48
N VAL A 38 -9.40 -0.07 0.50
CA VAL A 38 -9.27 1.05 1.44
C VAL A 38 -9.01 0.53 2.84
N PHE A 39 -7.99 1.09 3.50
CA PHE A 39 -7.65 0.79 4.89
C PHE A 39 -7.79 2.05 5.74
N LYS A 40 -8.58 1.96 6.81
CA LYS A 40 -8.67 3.04 7.81
C LYS A 40 -7.52 2.91 8.80
N ILE A 41 -6.61 3.88 8.79
CA ILE A 41 -5.39 3.87 9.63
C ILE A 41 -5.39 4.96 10.72
N GLY A 42 -6.49 5.69 10.84
CA GLY A 42 -6.64 6.85 11.71
C GLY A 42 -5.98 8.11 11.12
N THR A 43 -6.02 9.19 11.89
CA THR A 43 -5.40 10.46 11.50
C THR A 43 -3.90 10.41 11.74
N LEU A 44 -3.12 10.78 10.71
CA LEU A 44 -1.66 10.92 10.76
C LEU A 44 -1.29 12.38 10.42
N GLY A 45 -0.07 12.80 10.76
CA GLY A 45 0.50 14.08 10.28
C GLY A 45 0.41 15.26 11.26
N HIS A 46 -0.34 15.18 12.36
CA HIS A 46 -0.29 16.21 13.41
C HIS A 46 0.93 16.03 14.32
N ASN A 47 2.12 16.16 13.74
CA ASN A 47 3.38 16.05 14.47
C ASN A 47 3.61 17.35 15.26
N SER A 48 3.41 17.30 16.59
CA SER A 48 3.58 18.47 17.49
C SER A 48 4.98 19.10 17.45
N ASN A 49 5.97 18.38 16.93
CA ASN A 49 7.35 18.81 16.80
C ASN A 49 7.69 19.41 15.42
N GLY A 50 6.70 19.62 14.55
CA GLY A 50 6.87 20.24 13.23
C GLY A 50 7.65 19.39 12.22
N LYS A 51 7.85 18.09 12.48
CA LYS A 51 8.54 17.19 11.55
C LYS A 51 7.60 16.71 10.45
N ASP A 52 8.17 16.47 9.28
CA ASP A 52 7.47 15.86 8.15
C ASP A 52 6.90 14.48 8.52
N LEU A 53 5.74 14.17 7.95
CA LEU A 53 5.18 12.83 8.00
C LEU A 53 5.90 11.93 6.98
N VAL A 54 6.63 10.93 7.46
CA VAL A 54 7.29 9.94 6.59
C VAL A 54 6.53 8.63 6.63
N LEU A 55 5.99 8.22 5.49
CA LEU A 55 5.33 6.93 5.30
C LEU A 55 6.25 5.99 4.51
N ARG A 56 6.45 4.77 5.01
CA ARG A 56 7.18 3.72 4.30
C ARG A 56 6.31 2.48 4.17
N PHE A 57 6.18 1.98 2.95
CA PHE A 57 5.48 0.76 2.62
C PHE A 57 6.47 -0.33 2.24
N GLU A 58 6.41 -1.48 2.91
CA GLU A 58 7.27 -2.64 2.65
C GLU A 58 6.43 -3.83 2.21
N ILE A 59 6.72 -4.38 1.04
CA ILE A 59 6.06 -5.60 0.54
C ILE A 59 6.60 -6.80 1.33
N ALA A 60 5.74 -7.35 2.19
CA ALA A 60 6.09 -8.49 3.04
C ALA A 60 5.65 -9.84 2.46
N ALA A 61 4.66 -9.84 1.56
CA ALA A 61 4.23 -11.05 0.86
C ALA A 61 3.52 -10.70 -0.45
N ILE A 62 3.53 -11.65 -1.38
CA ILE A 62 2.89 -11.57 -2.69
C ILE A 62 1.95 -12.77 -2.94
N TYR A 63 0.97 -12.59 -3.82
CA TYR A 63 0.39 -13.65 -4.64
C TYR A 63 1.25 -13.78 -5.90
N LYS A 64 1.71 -14.99 -6.20
CA LYS A 64 2.57 -15.24 -7.36
C LYS A 64 1.79 -15.08 -8.66
N GLY A 65 2.37 -14.37 -9.63
CA GLY A 65 1.86 -14.33 -10.99
C GLY A 65 2.27 -15.55 -11.78
N ASP A 66 1.59 -15.77 -12.91
CA ASP A 66 1.77 -16.97 -13.73
C ASP A 66 3.04 -16.92 -14.61
N LYS A 67 3.60 -15.73 -14.86
CA LYS A 67 4.69 -15.55 -15.84
C LYS A 67 5.87 -14.72 -15.32
N TYR A 68 5.61 -13.53 -14.81
CA TYR A 68 6.65 -12.58 -14.43
C TYR A 68 6.89 -12.60 -12.92
N ASN A 69 8.13 -12.33 -12.52
CA ASN A 69 8.51 -12.27 -11.10
C ASN A 69 8.49 -10.84 -10.54
N ASP A 70 8.14 -9.85 -11.36
CA ASP A 70 8.06 -8.46 -10.94
C ASP A 70 6.83 -8.23 -10.07
N THR A 71 6.98 -7.35 -9.08
CA THR A 71 5.87 -6.91 -8.23
C THR A 71 5.83 -5.38 -8.27
N ALA A 72 4.68 -4.82 -8.60
CA ALA A 72 4.47 -3.39 -8.65
C ALA A 72 3.21 -3.00 -7.88
N ILE A 73 3.25 -1.79 -7.31
CA ILE A 73 2.06 -1.10 -6.80
C ILE A 73 1.75 -0.03 -7.84
N THR A 74 0.55 -0.08 -8.39
CA THR A 74 0.15 0.85 -9.45
C THR A 74 -0.05 2.26 -8.89
N GLU A 75 -0.84 2.35 -7.81
CA GLU A 75 -1.33 3.60 -7.26
C GLU A 75 -1.50 3.46 -5.73
N ILE A 76 -1.32 4.58 -5.03
CA ILE A 76 -1.64 4.73 -3.61
C ILE A 76 -2.38 6.06 -3.46
N TYR A 77 -3.58 6.00 -2.89
CA TYR A 77 -4.38 7.18 -2.57
C TYR A 77 -4.30 7.49 -1.09
N PHE A 78 -4.22 8.77 -0.76
CA PHE A 78 -4.34 9.26 0.60
C PHE A 78 -5.64 10.05 0.72
N ASP A 79 -6.49 9.64 1.66
CA ASP A 79 -7.70 10.37 2.05
C ASP A 79 -7.47 10.93 3.46
N GLY A 80 -7.55 12.25 3.59
CA GLY A 80 -7.14 12.98 4.77
C GLY A 80 -7.84 14.33 4.89
N ILE A 81 -7.71 14.92 6.08
CA ILE A 81 -8.41 16.15 6.48
C ILE A 81 -7.54 17.41 6.31
N ASP A 82 -6.38 17.29 5.67
CA ASP A 82 -5.48 18.42 5.52
C ASP A 82 -6.06 19.43 4.52
N VAL A 83 -6.28 20.64 5.00
CA VAL A 83 -6.72 21.79 4.24
C VAL A 83 -5.61 22.82 4.38
N HIS A 84 -5.18 23.39 3.25
CA HIS A 84 -4.07 24.34 3.10
C HIS A 84 -3.65 25.16 4.32
#